data_AF-A9LRZ0-F1
#
_entry.id   AF-A9LRZ0-F1
#
_cell.length_a   1.000
_cell.length_b   1.000
_cell.length_c   1.000
_cell.angle_alpha   90.00
_cell.angle_beta   90.00
_cell.angle_gamma   90.00
#
_symmetry.space_group_name_H-M   'P 1'
#
loop_
_entity.id
_entity.type
_entity.pdbx_description
1 polymer ?
#
loop_
_entity_poly.entity_id
_entity_poly.type
_entity_poly.pdbx_seq_one_letter_code
_entity_poly.pdbx_strand_id
1 'polypeptide(L)'
;ARLGRVTRKHDDIDLTFPGERRGELEAMVEMLGGRVTEELDYGFLAEIGDELLDCEPAWWADEAYEIAEAPQGSCPEAAEGVIAGRPVRCN
;
A
#
# COMPACT_ATOMS: atom_id res chain seq x y z
N ALA A 1 7.69 6.09 -6.63
CA ALA A 1 7.20 7.43 -6.25
C ALA A 1 8.27 8.39 -5.71
N ARG A 2 9.22 7.95 -4.86
CA ARG A 2 10.30 8.81 -4.29
C ARG A 2 11.10 9.64 -5.31
N LEU A 3 11.35 9.11 -6.52
CA LEU A 3 12.07 9.84 -7.57
C LEU A 3 11.27 10.99 -8.21
N GLY A 4 9.97 11.15 -7.88
CA GLY A 4 9.12 12.20 -8.44
C GLY A 4 8.84 12.07 -9.95
N ARG A 5 9.17 10.93 -10.55
CA ARG A 5 8.90 10.62 -11.97
C ARG A 5 8.58 9.14 -12.15
N VAL A 6 7.73 8.83 -13.12
CA VAL A 6 7.44 7.46 -13.56
C VAL A 6 8.55 7.02 -14.52
N THR A 7 9.22 5.91 -14.21
CA THR A 7 10.38 5.42 -14.98
C THR A 7 10.05 4.26 -15.91
N ARG A 8 8.95 3.54 -15.66
CA ARG A 8 8.47 2.40 -16.45
C ARG A 8 6.99 2.17 -16.23
N LYS A 9 6.40 1.26 -17.01
CA LYS A 9 5.11 0.66 -16.69
C LYS A 9 5.28 -0.32 -15.52
N HIS A 10 4.27 -0.39 -14.65
CA HIS A 10 4.13 -1.37 -13.59
C HIS A 10 2.91 -2.23 -13.89
N ASP A 11 2.97 -3.51 -13.55
CA ASP A 11 1.89 -4.47 -13.81
C ASP A 11 0.84 -4.45 -12.68
N ASP A 12 1.23 -3.95 -11.52
CA ASP A 12 0.49 -3.84 -10.27
C ASP A 12 0.84 -2.55 -9.51
N ILE A 13 0.09 -2.29 -8.43
CA ILE A 13 0.32 -1.22 -7.48
C ILE A 13 0.50 -1.81 -6.09
N ASP A 14 1.73 -1.81 -5.60
CA ASP A 14 2.05 -2.18 -4.22
C ASP A 14 1.59 -1.09 -3.23
N LEU A 15 0.84 -1.48 -2.21
CA LEU A 15 0.35 -0.62 -1.15
C LEU A 15 0.63 -1.23 0.22
N THR A 16 1.25 -0.44 1.10
CA THR A 16 1.34 -0.80 2.52
C THR A 16 0.23 -0.10 3.30
N PHE A 17 -0.47 -0.83 4.16
CA PHE A 17 -1.59 -0.31 4.95
C PHE A 17 -1.52 -0.73 6.43
N PRO A 18 -2.14 0.01 7.36
CA PRO A 18 -2.23 -0.42 8.76
C PRO A 18 -3.03 -1.73 8.91
N GLY A 19 -2.40 -2.80 9.38
CA GLY A 19 -2.98 -4.16 9.40
C GLY A 19 -4.29 -4.24 10.19
N GLU A 20 -4.40 -3.50 11.29
CA GLU A 20 -5.61 -3.43 12.11
C GLU A 20 -6.79 -2.70 11.44
N ARG A 21 -6.52 -1.96 10.34
CA ARG A 21 -7.52 -1.22 9.56
C ARG A 21 -7.81 -1.87 8.21
N ARG A 22 -7.48 -3.15 8.04
CA ARG A 22 -7.73 -3.92 6.82
C ARG A 22 -9.16 -3.75 6.28
N GLY A 23 -10.17 -3.89 7.14
CA GLY A 23 -11.57 -3.76 6.72
C GLY A 23 -11.94 -2.38 6.16
N GLU A 24 -11.23 -1.31 6.55
CA GLU A 24 -11.42 0.01 5.96
C GLU A 24 -10.84 0.10 4.56
N LEU A 25 -9.70 -0.55 4.31
CA LEU A 25 -9.11 -0.62 2.97
C LEU A 25 -9.97 -1.48 2.03
N GLU A 26 -10.45 -2.63 2.50
CA GLU A 26 -11.39 -3.47 1.74
C GLU A 26 -12.66 -2.69 1.37
N ALA A 27 -13.23 -1.93 2.30
CA ALA A 27 -14.38 -1.07 2.01
C ALA A 27 -14.05 -0.01 0.94
N MET A 28 -12.85 0.57 0.93
CA MET A 28 -12.42 1.49 -0.13
C MET A 28 -12.29 0.80 -1.49
N VAL A 29 -11.75 -0.43 -1.52
CA VAL A 29 -11.68 -1.25 -2.74
C VAL A 29 -13.08 -1.50 -3.29
N GLU A 30 -14.02 -1.93 -2.44
CA GLU A 30 -15.42 -2.15 -2.82
C GLU A 30 -16.10 -0.86 -3.33
N MET A 31 -15.87 0.26 -2.64
CA MET A 31 -16.39 1.57 -3.05
C MET A 31 -15.90 2.01 -4.43
N LEU A 32 -14.68 1.60 -4.82
CA LEU A 32 -14.10 1.84 -6.13
C LEU A 32 -14.57 0.81 -7.20
N GLY A 33 -15.45 -0.12 -6.82
CA GLY A 33 -15.97 -1.17 -7.70
C GLY A 33 -15.03 -2.36 -7.86
N GLY A 34 -14.04 -2.48 -6.99
CA GLY A 34 -13.11 -3.61 -6.95
C GLY A 34 -13.56 -4.73 -6.01
N ARG A 35 -12.67 -5.70 -5.83
CA ARG A 35 -12.83 -6.82 -4.91
C ARG A 35 -11.46 -7.37 -4.49
N VAL A 36 -11.39 -7.95 -3.31
CA VAL A 36 -10.27 -8.82 -2.91
C VAL A 36 -10.37 -10.13 -3.70
N THR A 37 -9.25 -10.59 -4.26
CA THR A 37 -9.19 -11.77 -5.12
C THR A 37 -8.39 -12.92 -4.52
N GLU A 38 -7.35 -12.62 -3.75
CA GLU A 38 -6.47 -13.63 -3.15
C GLU A 38 -5.99 -13.20 -1.76
N GLU A 39 -5.92 -14.16 -0.84
CA GLU A 39 -5.31 -13.99 0.47
C GLU A 39 -3.93 -14.62 0.51
N LEU A 40 -2.97 -13.90 1.08
CA LEU A 40 -1.58 -14.31 1.21
C LEU A 40 -1.17 -14.32 2.67
N ASP A 41 -0.11 -15.05 3.01
CA ASP A 41 0.42 -15.07 4.38
C ASP A 41 0.90 -13.68 4.84
N TYR A 42 1.30 -12.83 3.89
CA TYR A 42 1.86 -11.49 4.12
C TYR A 42 0.95 -10.36 3.63
N GLY A 43 -0.31 -10.63 3.26
CA GLY A 43 -1.16 -9.59 2.67
C GLY A 43 -2.36 -10.12 1.90
N PHE A 44 -2.86 -9.31 0.98
CA PHE A 44 -3.93 -9.71 0.07
C PHE A 44 -3.78 -9.02 -1.28
N LEU A 45 -4.31 -9.66 -2.31
CA LEU A 45 -4.44 -9.07 -3.64
C LEU A 45 -5.88 -8.60 -3.87
N ALA A 46 -6.02 -7.44 -4.52
CA ALA A 46 -7.32 -6.92 -4.93
C ALA A 46 -7.28 -6.40 -6.37
N GLU A 47 -8.41 -6.51 -7.06
CA GLU A 47 -8.57 -6.00 -8.43
C GLU A 47 -9.53 -4.80 -8.43
N ILE A 48 -9.17 -3.72 -9.12
CA ILE A 48 -10.05 -2.60 -9.44
C ILE A 48 -10.02 -2.38 -10.96
N GLY A 49 -11.06 -2.82 -11.65
CA GLY A 49 -11.05 -2.86 -13.12
C GLY A 49 -10.01 -3.87 -13.62
N ASP A 50 -9.09 -3.41 -14.45
CA ASP A 50 -7.98 -4.22 -15.00
C ASP A 50 -6.67 -4.06 -14.19
N GLU A 51 -6.69 -3.28 -13.11
CA GLU A 51 -5.51 -2.98 -12.29
C GLU A 51 -5.47 -3.85 -11.03
N LEU A 52 -4.28 -4.39 -10.72
CA LEU A 52 -4.01 -5.20 -9.54
C LEU A 52 -3.42 -4.35 -8.42
N LEU A 53 -3.92 -4.55 -7.20
CA LEU A 53 -3.37 -4.01 -5.95
C LEU A 53 -2.72 -5.15 -5.17
N ASP A 54 -1.45 -5.01 -4.85
CA ASP A 54 -0.74 -5.89 -3.90
C ASP A 54 -0.67 -5.18 -2.53
N CYS A 55 -1.41 -5.67 -1.55
CA CYS A 55 -1.61 -4.99 -0.27
C CYS A 55 -0.88 -5.72 0.87
N GLU A 56 0.14 -5.09 1.43
CA GLU A 56 0.92 -5.60 2.57
C GLU A 56 0.58 -4.86 3.88
N PRO A 57 0.32 -5.55 5.01
CA PRO A 57 0.04 -4.90 6.28
C PRO A 57 1.34 -4.44 6.96
N ALA A 58 1.34 -3.21 7.44
CA ALA A 58 2.27 -2.72 8.46
C ALA A 58 1.57 -2.69 9.82
N TRP A 59 2.34 -2.95 10.88
CA TRP A 59 1.85 -3.04 12.25
C TRP A 59 2.45 -1.94 13.10
N TRP A 60 1.66 -1.38 14.01
CA TRP A 60 2.14 -0.37 14.94
C TRP A 60 3.17 -0.97 15.91
N ALA A 61 4.41 -0.53 15.81
CA ALA A 61 5.55 -0.93 16.64
C ALA A 61 5.99 0.25 17.53
N ASP A 62 5.15 0.56 18.52
CA ASP A 62 5.29 1.65 19.50
C ASP A 62 5.24 3.08 18.95
N GLU A 63 6.13 3.44 18.02
CA GLU A 63 6.30 4.81 17.54
C GLU A 63 5.97 5.00 16.04
N ALA A 64 5.99 3.92 15.27
CA ALA A 64 5.71 3.94 13.83
C ALA A 64 5.03 2.65 13.36
N TYR A 65 4.43 2.71 12.18
CA TYR A 65 4.04 1.50 11.46
C TYR A 65 5.29 0.87 10.83
N GLU A 66 5.42 -0.44 10.97
CA GLU A 66 6.55 -1.20 10.43
C GLU A 66 6.04 -2.44 9.69
N ILE A 67 6.68 -2.76 8.57
CA ILE A 67 6.43 -3.99 7.82
C ILE A 67 7.11 -5.15 8.55
N ALA A 68 6.42 -6.29 8.61
CA ALA A 68 6.97 -7.48 9.24
C ALA A 68 8.33 -7.84 8.61
N GLU A 69 9.34 -8.12 9.44
CA GLU A 69 10.69 -8.51 9.02
C GLU A 69 11.49 -7.43 8.26
N ALA A 70 10.93 -6.23 8.05
CA ALA A 70 11.65 -5.11 7.46
C ALA A 70 12.53 -4.37 8.50
N PRO A 71 13.59 -3.66 8.05
CA PRO A 71 14.32 -2.74 8.93
C PRO A 71 13.42 -1.63 9.48
N GLN A 72 13.70 -1.18 10.71
CA GLN A 72 12.99 -0.07 11.35
C GLN A 72 12.98 1.20 10.48
N GLY A 73 11.85 1.90 10.50
CA GLY A 73 11.60 3.07 9.66
C GLY A 73 11.07 2.69 8.28
N SER A 74 10.46 1.50 8.13
CA SER A 74 9.96 1.03 6.84
C SER A 74 8.80 1.89 6.35
N CYS A 75 7.97 2.44 7.23
CA CYS A 75 6.82 3.27 6.84
C CYS A 75 6.90 4.68 7.47
N PRO A 76 7.70 5.60 6.89
CA PRO A 76 7.86 6.94 7.42
C PRO A 76 6.54 7.73 7.40
N GLU A 77 6.31 8.55 8.44
CA GLU A 77 5.12 9.40 8.52
C GLU A 77 5.14 10.53 7.48
N ALA A 78 6.33 10.99 7.08
CA ALA A 78 6.50 12.05 6.10
C ALA A 78 6.13 11.61 4.68
N ALA A 79 5.59 12.54 3.87
CA ALA A 79 5.41 12.31 2.45
C ALA A 79 6.76 12.39 1.71
N GLU A 80 7.37 11.24 1.43
CA GLU A 80 8.68 11.14 0.79
C GLU A 80 8.63 11.07 -0.75
N GLY A 81 7.44 10.93 -1.34
CA GLY A 81 7.25 10.77 -2.78
C GLY A 81 6.22 11.72 -3.37
N VAL A 82 6.20 11.77 -4.71
CA VAL A 82 5.21 12.53 -5.48
C VAL A 82 4.74 11.69 -6.66
N ILE A 83 3.42 11.60 -6.85
CA ILE A 83 2.79 10.98 -8.02
C ILE A 83 1.87 12.02 -8.65
N ALA A 84 2.08 12.36 -9.93
CA ALA A 84 1.27 13.33 -10.66
C ALA A 84 1.08 14.68 -9.93
N GLY A 85 2.12 15.16 -9.24
CA GLY A 85 2.08 16.40 -8.46
C GLY A 85 1.45 16.27 -7.06
N ARG A 86 0.91 15.11 -6.69
CA ARG A 86 0.37 14.84 -5.36
C ARG A 86 1.45 14.24 -4.45
N PRO A 87 1.75 14.86 -3.29
CA PRO A 87 2.61 14.25 -2.28
C PRO A 87 2.00 12.95 -1.74
N VAL A 88 2.83 11.92 -1.58
CA VAL A 88 2.45 10.61 -1.07
C VAL A 88 3.49 10.09 -0.07
N ARG A 89 3.03 9.31 0.90
CA ARG A 89 3.90 8.50 1.76
C ARG A 89 4.40 7.29 0.98
N CYS A 90 5.65 6.88 1.19
CA CYS A 90 6.28 5.75 0.50
C CYS A 90 7.25 5.03 1.42
N ASN A 91 7.35 3.71 1.28
CA ASN A 91 8.35 2.84 1.89
C ASN A 91 9.53 2.54 0.96
#